data_AF-T0QY81-F1
#
_entry.id   AF-T0QY81-F1
#
_cell.length_a   1.000
_cell.length_b   1.000
_cell.length_c   1.000
_cell.angle_alpha   90.00
_cell.angle_beta   90.00
_cell.angle_gamma   90.00
#
_symmetry.space_group_name_H-M   'P 1'
#
loop_
_entity.id
_entity.type
_entity.pdbx_description
1 polymer ?
#
loop_
_entity_poly.entity_id
_entity_poly.type
_entity_poly.pdbx_seq_one_letter_code
_entity_poly.pdbx_strand_id
1 'polypeptide(L)'
;MPRQQFLHVCAAADVVLDTFPVGGGRTTLEILAVGTPVIVHEPRTTILQLSAAMYTLMDMPELIAYSDDDYVAKALAVGRNATYRRLLSQRILDRHDVLFNQSSVVDEWSKMLQTIVATPPPTPNNQQQQSDPVVFGIYLYLQVLGETFAFQVRASERHRTMDIAAKFGQVHELEPLYVAFIETVLYKGVSRLDRPIVATLVVPSPGLDPDEIVVDIRLGDDIWLAAHYALWRHRVPSSRDVIDSILNEWRVVGGQLDTTLQWRAIRDRFPETNYVPAPIHDNCVTLVLTSCKRLSLFLPMTTGAS
;
A
#
# COMPACT_ATOMS: atom_id res chain seq x y z
N MET A 1 -17.09 13.37 14.43
CA MET A 1 -17.52 12.65 15.64
C MET A 1 -16.30 12.50 16.56
N PRO A 2 -16.40 12.79 17.87
CA PRO A 2 -15.34 12.53 18.85
C PRO A 2 -14.99 11.04 18.91
N ARG A 3 -13.72 10.70 19.19
CA ARG A 3 -13.22 9.31 19.21
C ARG A 3 -14.04 8.38 20.10
N GLN A 4 -14.42 8.82 21.30
CA GLN A 4 -15.20 8.00 22.23
C GLN A 4 -16.60 7.66 21.68
N GLN A 5 -17.27 8.62 21.04
CA GLN A 5 -18.56 8.35 20.38
C GLN A 5 -18.39 7.37 19.20
N PHE A 6 -17.28 7.47 18.45
CA PHE A 6 -16.95 6.51 17.40
C PHE A 6 -16.72 5.10 17.96
N LEU A 7 -15.96 4.94 19.04
CA LEU A 7 -15.76 3.64 19.69
C LEU A 7 -17.05 3.04 20.23
N HIS A 8 -17.95 3.84 20.83
CA HIS A 8 -19.27 3.37 21.26
C HIS A 8 -20.11 2.89 20.06
N VAL A 9 -20.03 3.60 18.93
CA VAL A 9 -20.70 3.24 17.67
C VAL A 9 -20.11 1.95 17.06
N CYS A 10 -18.79 1.72 17.18
CA CYS A 10 -18.16 0.46 16.79
C CYS A 10 -18.55 -0.71 17.71
N ALA A 11 -18.60 -0.50 19.03
CA ALA A 11 -18.99 -1.51 20.01
C ALA A 11 -20.48 -1.91 19.90
N ALA A 12 -21.32 -1.01 19.38
CA ALA A 12 -22.73 -1.27 19.07
C ALA A 12 -22.98 -1.86 17.68
N ALA A 13 -21.94 -2.02 16.85
CA ALA A 13 -22.06 -2.64 15.53
C ALA A 13 -21.92 -4.17 15.63
N ASP A 14 -22.91 -4.89 15.10
CA ASP A 14 -22.87 -6.37 15.03
C ASP A 14 -21.74 -6.89 14.13
N VAL A 15 -21.50 -6.20 13.02
CA VAL A 15 -20.47 -6.57 12.05
C VAL A 15 -20.08 -5.32 11.26
N VAL A 16 -18.77 -5.06 11.19
CA VAL A 16 -18.20 -4.07 10.28
C VAL A 16 -17.68 -4.79 9.05
N LEU A 17 -17.74 -4.14 7.89
CA LEU A 17 -17.34 -4.72 6.63
C LEU A 17 -16.26 -3.84 6.02
N ASP A 18 -15.04 -4.38 5.89
CA ASP A 18 -13.88 -3.61 5.50
C ASP A 18 -14.04 -2.99 4.10
N THR A 19 -13.39 -1.85 3.89
CA THR A 19 -13.42 -1.15 2.61
C THR A 19 -12.43 -1.77 1.63
N PHE A 20 -12.72 -1.60 0.35
CA PHE A 20 -11.83 -1.91 -0.77
C PHE A 20 -12.07 -0.89 -1.88
N PRO A 21 -11.08 -0.54 -2.72
CA PRO A 21 -9.76 -1.16 -2.86
C PRO A 21 -8.72 -0.82 -1.76
N VAL A 22 -8.99 0.16 -0.92
CA VAL A 22 -8.15 0.51 0.25
C VAL A 22 -8.79 -0.05 1.52
N GLY A 23 -8.05 -0.93 2.21
CA GLY A 23 -8.47 -1.53 3.47
C GLY A 23 -8.38 -0.57 4.66
N GLY A 24 -9.09 -0.90 5.74
CA GLY A 24 -8.93 -0.23 7.02
C GLY A 24 -7.54 -0.48 7.64
N GLY A 25 -7.06 0.49 8.41
CA GLY A 25 -5.81 0.40 9.18
C GLY A 25 -6.06 0.77 10.63
N ARG A 26 -5.83 2.05 10.98
CA ARG A 26 -6.19 2.59 12.31
C ARG A 26 -7.66 2.30 12.66
N THR A 27 -8.58 2.47 11.70
CA THR A 27 -10.00 2.20 11.91
C THR A 27 -10.26 0.76 12.32
N THR A 28 -9.63 -0.21 11.64
CA THR A 28 -9.72 -1.64 11.97
C THR A 28 -9.21 -1.91 13.39
N LEU A 29 -8.07 -1.34 13.77
CA LEU A 29 -7.56 -1.44 15.14
C LEU A 29 -8.56 -0.87 16.18
N GLU A 30 -9.18 0.28 15.90
CA GLU A 30 -10.16 0.90 16.79
C GLU A 30 -11.50 0.14 16.85
N ILE A 31 -11.80 -0.71 15.86
CA ILE A 31 -12.96 -1.63 15.87
C ILE A 31 -12.63 -2.94 16.59
N LEU A 32 -11.45 -3.52 16.34
CA LEU A 32 -11.00 -4.76 17.00
C LEU A 32 -10.76 -4.54 18.50
N ALA A 33 -10.28 -3.38 18.91
CA ALA A 33 -10.12 -2.99 20.33
C ALA A 33 -11.43 -2.86 21.12
N VAL A 34 -12.60 -2.98 20.47
CA VAL A 34 -13.91 -3.09 21.13
C VAL A 34 -14.60 -4.43 20.86
N GLY A 35 -13.86 -5.43 20.35
CA GLY A 35 -14.36 -6.79 20.14
C GLY A 35 -15.25 -6.97 18.91
N THR A 36 -15.40 -5.97 18.04
CA THR A 36 -16.35 -6.03 16.92
C THR A 36 -15.75 -6.74 15.70
N PRO A 37 -16.40 -7.79 15.14
CA PRO A 37 -15.89 -8.46 13.95
C PRO A 37 -15.90 -7.56 12.70
N VAL A 38 -14.76 -7.51 12.01
CA VAL A 38 -14.58 -6.93 10.68
C VAL A 38 -14.51 -8.04 9.64
N ILE A 39 -15.28 -7.98 8.54
CA ILE A 39 -15.10 -8.91 7.40
C ILE A 39 -14.21 -8.25 6.35
N VAL A 40 -13.13 -8.91 5.94
CA VAL A 40 -12.15 -8.41 4.95
C VAL A 40 -12.40 -9.06 3.59
N HIS A 41 -12.21 -8.32 2.48
CA HIS A 41 -12.16 -8.89 1.13
C HIS A 41 -10.73 -8.73 0.59
N GLU A 42 -9.90 -9.75 0.76
CA GLU A 42 -8.46 -9.66 0.50
C GLU A 42 -8.16 -9.46 -1.01
N PRO A 43 -8.72 -10.26 -1.96
CA PRO A 43 -8.45 -10.07 -3.39
C PRO A 43 -8.92 -8.72 -3.97
N ARG A 44 -9.93 -8.07 -3.35
CA ARG A 44 -10.33 -6.70 -3.74
C ARG A 44 -9.51 -5.60 -3.07
N THR A 45 -8.74 -5.91 -2.02
CA THR A 45 -7.92 -4.93 -1.30
C THR A 45 -6.55 -4.83 -1.97
N THR A 46 -6.39 -3.86 -2.87
CA THR A 46 -5.18 -3.70 -3.70
C THR A 46 -4.11 -2.81 -3.07
N ILE A 47 -4.45 -2.05 -2.04
CA ILE A 47 -3.52 -1.17 -1.31
C ILE A 47 -3.63 -1.46 0.19
N LEU A 48 -2.49 -1.87 0.79
CA LEU A 48 -2.29 -2.06 2.23
C LEU A 48 -3.34 -2.98 2.89
N GLN A 49 -3.14 -4.30 2.76
CA GLN A 49 -3.99 -5.37 3.34
C GLN A 49 -3.85 -5.51 4.88
N LEU A 50 -3.90 -4.37 5.60
CA LEU A 50 -3.62 -4.28 7.04
C LEU A 50 -4.60 -5.10 7.88
N SER A 51 -5.90 -5.05 7.59
CA SER A 51 -6.91 -5.86 8.30
C SER A 51 -6.70 -7.37 8.13
N ALA A 52 -6.21 -7.83 6.97
CA ALA A 52 -5.87 -9.23 6.77
C ALA A 52 -4.66 -9.63 7.62
N ALA A 53 -3.59 -8.82 7.59
CA ALA A 53 -2.41 -9.04 8.43
C ALA A 53 -2.71 -9.03 9.94
N MET A 54 -3.63 -8.17 10.39
CA MET A 54 -4.13 -8.16 11.78
C MET A 54 -4.77 -9.50 12.14
N TYR A 55 -5.64 -10.05 11.28
CA TYR A 55 -6.22 -11.36 11.52
C TYR A 55 -5.23 -12.52 11.41
N THR A 56 -4.21 -12.43 10.57
CA THR A 56 -3.11 -13.41 10.57
C THR A 56 -2.35 -13.41 11.91
N LEU A 57 -2.02 -12.23 12.45
CA LEU A 57 -1.38 -12.11 13.77
C LEU A 57 -2.28 -12.61 14.91
N MET A 58 -3.60 -12.38 14.81
CA MET A 58 -4.59 -12.88 15.77
C MET A 58 -4.98 -14.36 15.57
N ASP A 59 -4.42 -15.08 14.59
CA ASP A 59 -4.84 -16.45 14.23
C ASP A 59 -6.37 -16.54 14.00
N MET A 60 -6.95 -15.59 13.25
CA MET A 60 -8.39 -15.54 12.93
C MET A 60 -8.68 -15.40 11.42
N PRO A 61 -8.12 -16.27 10.56
CA PRO A 61 -8.31 -16.17 9.11
C PRO A 61 -9.77 -16.40 8.67
N GLU A 62 -10.66 -16.93 9.53
CA GLU A 62 -12.05 -17.21 9.13
C GLU A 62 -12.86 -15.95 8.72
N LEU A 63 -12.40 -14.76 9.12
CA LEU A 63 -13.00 -13.45 8.79
C LEU A 63 -12.41 -12.78 7.54
N ILE A 64 -11.38 -13.39 6.92
CA ILE A 64 -10.82 -12.98 5.63
C ILE A 64 -11.54 -13.73 4.51
N ALA A 65 -12.11 -12.99 3.55
CA ALA A 65 -12.82 -13.54 2.41
C ALA A 65 -12.03 -13.46 1.11
N TYR A 66 -12.22 -14.49 0.27
CA TYR A 66 -11.48 -14.70 -0.98
C TYR A 66 -12.35 -14.64 -2.25
N SER A 67 -13.65 -14.39 -2.10
CA SER A 67 -14.58 -14.09 -3.21
C SER A 67 -15.72 -13.18 -2.75
N ASP A 68 -16.49 -12.64 -3.69
CA ASP A 68 -17.67 -11.82 -3.37
C ASP A 68 -18.74 -12.64 -2.63
N ASP A 69 -19.00 -13.87 -3.07
CA ASP A 69 -19.96 -14.78 -2.43
C ASP A 69 -19.52 -15.17 -1.01
N ASP A 70 -18.24 -15.46 -0.81
CA ASP A 70 -17.66 -15.79 0.50
C ASP A 70 -17.70 -14.56 1.44
N TYR A 71 -17.42 -13.36 0.91
CA TYR A 71 -17.51 -12.10 1.66
C TYR A 71 -18.95 -11.79 2.11
N VAL A 72 -19.94 -11.99 1.22
CA VAL A 72 -21.36 -11.86 1.56
C VAL A 72 -21.79 -12.97 2.53
N ALA A 73 -21.36 -14.21 2.34
CA ALA A 73 -21.69 -15.34 3.21
C ALA A 73 -21.17 -15.13 4.64
N LYS A 74 -19.91 -14.73 4.82
CA LYS A 74 -19.35 -14.39 6.14
C LYS A 74 -20.08 -13.21 6.79
N ALA A 75 -20.32 -12.13 6.04
CA ALA A 75 -21.06 -10.97 6.54
C ALA A 75 -22.47 -11.34 7.03
N LEU A 76 -23.19 -12.17 6.28
CA LEU A 76 -24.52 -12.66 6.67
C LEU A 76 -24.45 -13.66 7.83
N ALA A 77 -23.43 -14.51 7.90
CA ALA A 77 -23.24 -15.46 9.01
C ALA A 77 -23.00 -14.72 10.34
N VAL A 78 -22.09 -13.75 10.37
CA VAL A 78 -21.81 -12.95 11.58
C VAL A 78 -22.98 -12.03 11.93
N GLY A 79 -23.61 -11.38 10.96
CA GLY A 79 -24.77 -10.52 11.21
C GLY A 79 -25.99 -11.29 11.75
N ARG A 80 -26.33 -12.43 11.15
CA ARG A 80 -27.56 -13.19 11.50
C ARG A 80 -27.41 -14.11 12.72
N ASN A 81 -26.21 -14.60 13.04
CA ASN A 81 -26.01 -15.54 14.15
C ASN A 81 -25.35 -14.84 15.36
N ALA A 82 -26.18 -14.38 16.30
CA ALA A 82 -25.72 -13.70 17.52
C ALA A 82 -24.82 -14.56 18.42
N THR A 83 -24.99 -15.89 18.42
CA THR A 83 -24.12 -16.80 19.19
C THR A 83 -22.73 -16.91 18.57
N TYR A 84 -22.66 -17.07 17.24
CA TYR A 84 -21.39 -17.09 16.50
C TYR A 84 -20.67 -15.74 16.59
N ARG A 85 -21.41 -14.63 16.44
CA ARG A 85 -20.91 -13.27 16.64
C ARG A 85 -20.31 -13.06 18.03
N ARG A 86 -20.98 -13.51 19.09
CA ARG A 86 -20.45 -13.41 20.46
C ARG A 86 -19.17 -14.22 20.66
N LEU A 87 -19.09 -15.42 20.08
CA LEU A 87 -17.88 -16.26 20.13
C LEU A 87 -16.71 -15.60 19.38
N LEU A 88 -16.95 -15.05 18.19
CA LEU A 88 -15.93 -14.28 17.45
C LEU A 88 -15.50 -13.03 18.23
N SER A 89 -16.45 -12.30 18.82
CA SER A 89 -16.18 -11.10 19.61
C SER A 89 -15.32 -11.38 20.83
N GLN A 90 -15.60 -12.47 21.56
CA GLN A 90 -14.75 -12.94 22.64
C GLN A 90 -13.35 -13.34 22.13
N ARG A 91 -13.25 -14.13 21.04
CA ARG A 91 -11.97 -14.52 20.43
C ARG A 91 -11.14 -13.31 19.94
N ILE A 92 -11.79 -12.22 19.54
CA ILE A 92 -11.14 -10.94 19.22
C ILE A 92 -10.59 -10.28 20.48
N LEU A 93 -11.39 -10.15 21.54
CA LEU A 93 -10.95 -9.57 22.82
C LEU A 93 -9.83 -10.38 23.48
N ASP A 94 -9.91 -11.72 23.45
CA ASP A 94 -8.91 -12.65 24.00
C ASP A 94 -7.55 -12.59 23.28
N ARG A 95 -7.48 -11.92 22.12
CA ARG A 95 -6.31 -11.99 21.22
C ARG A 95 -5.83 -10.66 20.66
N HIS A 96 -6.62 -9.58 20.68
CA HIS A 96 -6.25 -8.33 20.01
C HIS A 96 -4.98 -7.68 20.57
N ASP A 97 -4.57 -8.04 21.78
CA ASP A 97 -3.36 -7.54 22.43
C ASP A 97 -2.08 -7.86 21.62
N VAL A 98 -2.08 -8.88 20.77
CA VAL A 98 -0.96 -9.14 19.82
C VAL A 98 -0.76 -8.00 18.80
N LEU A 99 -1.76 -7.11 18.64
CA LEU A 99 -1.69 -5.93 17.77
C LEU A 99 -1.28 -4.65 18.52
N PHE A 100 -1.35 -4.65 19.86
CA PHE A 100 -1.19 -3.46 20.70
C PHE A 100 0.04 -3.56 21.60
N ASN A 101 0.68 -2.42 21.87
CA ASN A 101 1.76 -2.25 22.86
C ASN A 101 2.96 -3.23 22.72
N GLN A 102 3.10 -3.90 21.58
CA GLN A 102 4.17 -4.87 21.33
C GLN A 102 5.55 -4.19 21.36
N SER A 103 6.38 -4.63 22.32
CA SER A 103 7.78 -4.21 22.47
C SER A 103 8.68 -4.83 21.40
N SER A 104 8.46 -6.11 21.06
CA SER A 104 9.10 -6.82 19.96
C SER A 104 9.06 -6.03 18.65
N VAL A 105 7.95 -5.36 18.38
CA VAL A 105 7.83 -4.42 17.27
C VAL A 105 8.93 -3.37 17.39
N VAL A 106 9.09 -2.64 18.51
CA VAL A 106 10.14 -1.61 18.73
C VAL A 106 11.54 -2.09 18.34
N ASP A 107 11.90 -3.33 18.66
CA ASP A 107 13.20 -3.90 18.32
C ASP A 107 13.42 -4.07 16.80
N GLU A 108 12.36 -4.42 16.04
CA GLU A 108 12.46 -4.70 14.60
C GLU A 108 12.91 -3.50 13.76
N TRP A 109 12.26 -2.33 13.83
CA TRP A 109 12.78 -1.12 13.14
C TRP A 109 14.03 -0.57 13.84
N SER A 110 14.29 -0.91 15.11
CA SER A 110 15.52 -0.48 15.80
C SER A 110 16.76 -1.06 15.14
N LYS A 111 16.71 -2.35 14.81
CA LYS A 111 17.69 -3.08 13.97
C LYS A 111 17.90 -2.47 12.58
N MET A 112 17.04 -1.55 12.13
CA MET A 112 16.73 -1.36 10.70
C MET A 112 16.84 0.11 10.24
N LEU A 113 16.65 1.12 11.12
CA LEU A 113 17.44 2.37 11.02
C LEU A 113 18.92 2.14 11.37
N GLN A 114 19.27 1.13 12.18
CA GLN A 114 20.69 0.82 12.40
C GLN A 114 21.37 0.38 11.10
N THR A 115 20.66 -0.35 10.24
CA THR A 115 21.14 -0.71 8.90
C THR A 115 21.04 0.45 7.88
N ILE A 116 20.22 1.49 8.13
CA ILE A 116 20.36 2.79 7.42
C ILE A 116 21.73 3.40 7.65
N VAL A 117 22.04 3.69 8.93
CA VAL A 117 23.12 4.62 9.26
C VAL A 117 24.50 4.02 8.93
N ALA A 118 24.57 2.69 8.75
CA ALA A 118 25.75 1.98 8.28
C ALA A 118 26.08 2.16 6.78
N THR A 119 25.13 2.61 5.94
CA THR A 119 25.33 2.69 4.48
C THR A 119 25.78 4.10 4.03
N PRO A 120 26.86 4.23 3.24
CA PRO A 120 27.38 5.53 2.80
C PRO A 120 26.53 6.21 1.70
N PRO A 121 26.60 7.55 1.58
CA PRO A 121 25.88 8.32 0.57
C PRO A 121 26.67 8.46 -0.76
N PRO A 122 25.96 8.45 -1.91
CA PRO A 122 26.82 8.52 -3.65
C PRO A 122 27.63 9.81 -4.01
N THR A 123 28.09 9.93 -5.26
CA THR A 123 28.87 11.09 -5.75
C THR A 123 28.32 11.73 -7.04
N PRO A 124 28.17 13.08 -7.13
CA PRO A 124 27.57 13.77 -8.30
C PRO A 124 28.51 13.96 -9.50
N ASN A 125 27.94 14.23 -10.68
CA ASN A 125 28.66 14.45 -11.94
C ASN A 125 28.08 15.64 -12.74
N ASN A 126 28.91 16.35 -13.54
CA ASN A 126 28.62 17.66 -14.13
C ASN A 126 28.83 17.70 -15.67
N GLN A 127 27.88 18.24 -16.46
CA GLN A 127 28.12 18.89 -17.78
C GLN A 127 26.86 19.50 -18.43
N GLN A 128 27.01 20.11 -19.61
CA GLN A 128 25.99 20.74 -20.48
C GLN A 128 26.31 20.40 -21.97
N GLN A 129 25.59 20.81 -23.04
CA GLN A 129 24.56 21.84 -23.22
C GLN A 129 23.69 21.56 -24.48
N GLN A 130 22.61 22.34 -24.67
CA GLN A 130 21.96 22.67 -25.96
C GLN A 130 21.47 21.53 -26.87
N SER A 131 20.54 20.73 -26.36
CA SER A 131 19.48 20.11 -27.17
C SER A 131 18.16 20.17 -26.38
N ASP A 132 17.06 19.64 -26.92
CA ASP A 132 15.88 19.28 -26.11
C ASP A 132 15.81 17.74 -25.94
N PRO A 133 16.76 17.15 -25.18
CA PRO A 133 16.86 15.71 -25.05
C PRO A 133 15.69 15.19 -24.22
N VAL A 134 15.41 13.89 -24.36
CA VAL A 134 14.64 13.17 -23.36
C VAL A 134 15.50 13.10 -22.10
N VAL A 135 15.15 13.88 -21.08
CA VAL A 135 15.90 13.93 -19.80
C VAL A 135 15.50 12.79 -18.89
N PHE A 136 14.22 12.40 -18.93
CA PHE A 136 13.68 11.26 -18.21
C PHE A 136 12.87 10.37 -19.16
N GLY A 137 12.94 9.07 -18.97
CA GLY A 137 12.01 8.14 -19.58
C GLY A 137 11.87 6.87 -18.75
N ILE A 138 10.76 6.17 -18.97
CA ILE A 138 10.36 5.00 -18.19
C ILE A 138 9.41 4.12 -19.00
N TYR A 139 9.58 2.81 -18.90
CA TYR A 139 8.56 1.86 -19.34
C TYR A 139 7.64 1.53 -18.16
N LEU A 140 6.32 1.67 -18.34
CA LEU A 140 5.33 1.31 -17.32
C LEU A 140 4.34 0.31 -17.91
N TYR A 141 4.20 -0.85 -17.26
CA TYR A 141 3.09 -1.78 -17.53
C TYR A 141 1.82 -1.25 -16.89
N LEU A 142 0.78 -1.00 -17.69
CA LEU A 142 -0.50 -0.49 -17.21
C LEU A 142 -1.53 -1.62 -17.27
N GLN A 143 -1.74 -2.30 -16.14
CA GLN A 143 -2.60 -3.48 -16.04
C GLN A 143 -4.04 -3.26 -16.56
N VAL A 144 -4.57 -2.04 -16.45
CA VAL A 144 -5.88 -1.64 -16.97
C VAL A 144 -5.94 -1.59 -18.51
N LEU A 145 -4.80 -1.46 -19.19
CA LEU A 145 -4.65 -1.51 -20.65
C LEU A 145 -4.02 -2.83 -21.14
N GLY A 146 -3.46 -3.66 -20.25
CA GLY A 146 -2.81 -4.93 -20.58
C GLY A 146 -1.43 -4.83 -21.24
N GLU A 147 -0.88 -3.63 -21.39
CA GLU A 147 0.33 -3.36 -22.20
C GLU A 147 1.38 -2.48 -21.47
N THR A 148 2.62 -2.50 -21.99
CA THR A 148 3.74 -1.66 -21.52
C THR A 148 3.90 -0.42 -22.39
N PHE A 149 3.82 0.75 -21.77
CA PHE A 149 3.93 2.05 -22.43
C PHE A 149 5.28 2.71 -22.13
N ALA A 150 5.89 3.29 -23.16
CA ALA A 150 7.14 4.04 -23.06
C ALA A 150 6.85 5.53 -22.86
N PHE A 151 7.02 6.02 -21.63
CA PHE A 151 6.92 7.44 -21.32
C PHE A 151 8.29 8.11 -21.46
N GLN A 152 8.29 9.34 -21.95
CA GLN A 152 9.47 10.18 -22.14
C GLN A 152 9.10 11.62 -21.76
N VAL A 153 10.03 12.33 -21.13
CA VAL A 153 9.92 13.75 -20.77
C VAL A 153 11.14 14.48 -21.29
N ARG A 154 10.93 15.53 -22.08
CA ARG A 154 11.99 16.38 -22.63
C ARG A 154 12.45 17.45 -21.64
N ALA A 155 13.60 18.07 -21.90
CA ALA A 155 14.10 19.17 -21.07
C ALA A 155 13.13 20.37 -21.04
N SER A 156 12.42 20.63 -22.15
CA SER A 156 11.35 21.63 -22.25
C SER A 156 10.07 21.24 -21.48
N GLU A 157 9.82 19.95 -21.30
CA GLU A 157 8.63 19.39 -20.64
C GLU A 157 8.85 19.13 -19.12
N ARG A 158 10.04 19.46 -18.59
CA ARG A 158 10.50 19.18 -17.21
C ARG A 158 9.47 19.54 -16.13
N HIS A 159 8.73 20.63 -16.32
CA HIS A 159 7.75 21.15 -15.37
C HIS A 159 6.29 20.93 -15.82
N ARG A 160 6.07 20.04 -16.80
CA ARG A 160 4.78 19.78 -17.47
C ARG A 160 4.40 18.29 -17.46
N THR A 161 4.88 17.53 -16.48
CA THR A 161 4.59 16.10 -16.33
C THR A 161 3.10 15.80 -16.16
N MET A 162 2.34 16.74 -15.58
CA MET A 162 0.89 16.71 -15.51
C MET A 162 0.23 16.74 -16.90
N ASP A 163 0.69 17.59 -17.82
CA ASP A 163 0.15 17.68 -19.18
C ASP A 163 0.39 16.37 -19.95
N ILE A 164 1.55 15.75 -19.78
CA ILE A 164 1.90 14.46 -20.39
C ILE A 164 0.97 13.36 -19.87
N ALA A 165 0.81 13.25 -18.55
CA ALA A 165 -0.05 12.26 -17.92
C ALA A 165 -1.53 12.47 -18.28
N ALA A 166 -2.02 13.71 -18.25
CA ALA A 166 -3.41 14.04 -18.59
C ALA A 166 -3.72 13.76 -20.07
N LYS A 167 -2.81 14.11 -20.98
CA LYS A 167 -2.96 13.80 -22.41
C LYS A 167 -2.99 12.29 -22.66
N PHE A 168 -2.12 11.52 -22.01
CA PHE A 168 -2.15 10.07 -22.09
C PHE A 168 -3.46 9.49 -21.53
N GLY A 169 -3.89 9.97 -20.36
CA GLY A 169 -5.16 9.59 -19.75
C GLY A 169 -6.38 9.86 -20.62
N GLN A 170 -6.41 10.99 -21.32
CA GLN A 170 -7.48 11.33 -22.27
C GLN A 170 -7.49 10.42 -23.49
N VAL A 171 -6.33 10.06 -24.04
CA VAL A 171 -6.22 9.18 -25.22
C VAL A 171 -6.59 7.73 -24.92
N HIS A 172 -6.37 7.28 -23.68
CA HIS A 172 -6.62 5.90 -23.24
C HIS A 172 -7.79 5.77 -22.25
N GLU A 173 -8.67 6.78 -22.16
CA GLU A 173 -9.88 6.84 -21.31
C GLU A 173 -9.66 6.41 -19.84
N LEU A 174 -8.49 6.75 -19.28
CA LEU A 174 -8.08 6.28 -17.96
C LEU A 174 -8.77 7.00 -16.79
N GLU A 175 -9.09 6.25 -15.73
CA GLU A 175 -9.55 6.83 -14.47
C GLU A 175 -8.49 7.80 -13.89
N PRO A 176 -8.90 8.89 -13.21
CA PRO A 176 -7.98 9.90 -12.66
C PRO A 176 -6.87 9.36 -11.76
N LEU A 177 -7.07 8.20 -11.11
CA LEU A 177 -6.05 7.56 -10.28
C LEU A 177 -4.83 7.08 -11.09
N TYR A 178 -5.04 6.49 -12.27
CA TYR A 178 -3.94 6.09 -13.15
C TYR A 178 -3.22 7.30 -13.73
N VAL A 179 -3.96 8.37 -14.04
CA VAL A 179 -3.40 9.65 -14.48
C VAL A 179 -2.50 10.27 -13.40
N ALA A 180 -2.99 10.34 -12.16
CA ALA A 180 -2.21 10.84 -11.01
C ALA A 180 -1.01 9.94 -10.67
N PHE A 181 -1.11 8.61 -10.86
CA PHE A 181 0.02 7.69 -10.72
C PHE A 181 1.10 7.96 -11.78
N ILE A 182 0.72 8.04 -13.06
CA ILE A 182 1.64 8.37 -14.16
C ILE A 182 2.28 9.74 -13.91
N GLU A 183 1.51 10.77 -13.56
CA GLU A 183 2.04 12.08 -13.17
C GLU A 183 3.07 11.95 -12.05
N THR A 184 2.73 11.26 -10.95
CA THR A 184 3.61 11.12 -9.79
C THR A 184 4.93 10.44 -10.15
N VAL A 185 4.89 9.42 -11.00
CA VAL A 185 6.07 8.71 -11.50
C VAL A 185 6.93 9.63 -12.38
N LEU A 186 6.33 10.34 -13.34
CA LEU A 186 7.05 11.29 -14.20
C LEU A 186 7.63 12.47 -13.40
N TYR A 187 6.84 13.04 -12.49
CA TYR A 187 7.25 14.16 -11.63
C TYR A 187 8.43 13.78 -10.74
N LYS A 188 8.37 12.63 -10.04
CA LYS A 188 9.51 12.13 -9.25
C LYS A 188 10.69 11.80 -10.18
N GLY A 189 10.44 11.16 -11.32
CA GLY A 189 11.45 10.73 -12.29
C GLY A 189 12.24 11.86 -12.93
N VAL A 190 11.60 13.01 -13.12
CA VAL A 190 12.26 14.24 -13.52
C VAL A 190 12.91 14.94 -12.33
N SER A 191 12.21 15.05 -11.19
CA SER A 191 12.72 15.74 -9.99
C SER A 191 14.00 15.10 -9.42
N ARG A 192 14.20 13.79 -9.57
CA ARG A 192 15.45 13.13 -9.16
C ARG A 192 16.66 13.61 -9.96
N LEU A 193 16.48 14.10 -11.19
CA LEU A 193 17.60 14.56 -12.03
C LEU A 193 18.27 15.84 -11.49
N ASP A 194 17.58 16.61 -10.63
CA ASP A 194 18.13 17.75 -9.88
C ASP A 194 18.72 17.35 -8.52
N ARG A 195 18.53 16.10 -8.09
CA ARG A 195 19.09 15.60 -6.83
C ARG A 195 20.54 15.13 -7.03
N PRO A 196 21.44 15.35 -6.06
CA PRO A 196 22.78 14.78 -6.14
C PRO A 196 22.71 13.25 -6.18
N ILE A 197 23.58 12.67 -7.00
CA ILE A 197 23.89 11.23 -6.97
C ILE A 197 24.59 10.98 -5.63
N VAL A 198 24.06 10.08 -4.79
CA VAL A 198 24.69 9.48 -3.52
C VAL A 198 25.67 6.60 -3.23
N ALA A 199 25.29 5.46 -3.91
CA ALA A 199 26.18 4.56 -4.61
C ALA A 199 25.73 4.60 -6.09
N THR A 200 26.67 4.79 -7.02
CA THR A 200 26.43 4.39 -8.40
C THR A 200 26.67 2.89 -8.42
N LEU A 201 25.61 2.11 -8.58
CA LEU A 201 25.68 0.65 -8.60
C LEU A 201 26.02 0.16 -10.00
N VAL A 202 26.78 -0.92 -10.08
CA VAL A 202 27.00 -1.69 -11.29
C VAL A 202 26.47 -3.09 -11.00
N VAL A 203 25.47 -3.54 -11.75
CA VAL A 203 24.78 -4.82 -11.49
C VAL A 203 24.55 -5.62 -12.76
N PRO A 204 24.41 -6.96 -12.69
CA PRO A 204 24.18 -7.80 -13.84
C PRO A 204 23.02 -7.33 -14.75
N SER A 205 23.30 -7.29 -16.05
CA SER A 205 22.34 -7.01 -17.10
C SER A 205 21.41 -8.22 -17.32
N PRO A 206 20.10 -8.05 -17.54
CA PRO A 206 19.19 -9.13 -17.93
C PRO A 206 19.37 -9.58 -19.39
N GLY A 207 20.60 -10.00 -19.77
CA GLY A 207 20.91 -10.58 -21.07
C GLY A 207 21.19 -9.57 -22.20
N LEU A 208 21.83 -8.43 -21.90
CA LEU A 208 22.47 -7.58 -22.90
C LEU A 208 23.98 -7.47 -22.61
N ASP A 209 24.80 -7.59 -23.66
CA ASP A 209 26.26 -7.39 -23.66
C ASP A 209 26.60 -5.89 -23.85
N PRO A 210 27.46 -5.26 -23.02
CA PRO A 210 28.14 -5.83 -21.85
C PRO A 210 27.16 -6.14 -20.70
N ASP A 211 27.42 -7.25 -20.00
CA ASP A 211 26.58 -7.85 -18.96
C ASP A 211 26.37 -7.00 -17.68
N GLU A 212 26.56 -5.67 -17.72
CA GLU A 212 26.50 -4.77 -16.57
C GLU A 212 25.67 -3.49 -16.84
N ILE A 213 24.65 -3.29 -16.01
CA ILE A 213 23.82 -2.08 -15.95
C ILE A 213 24.36 -1.13 -14.89
N VAL A 214 24.79 0.06 -15.33
CA VAL A 214 25.18 1.17 -14.44
C VAL A 214 23.95 1.96 -13.99
N VAL A 215 23.83 2.16 -12.68
CA VAL A 215 22.68 2.75 -11.99
C VAL A 215 23.11 3.89 -11.10
N ASP A 216 22.67 5.11 -11.41
CA ASP A 216 22.82 6.24 -10.48
C ASP A 216 21.63 6.29 -9.51
N ILE A 217 21.87 6.05 -8.22
CA ILE A 217 20.92 6.37 -7.14
C ILE A 217 21.17 7.82 -6.67
N ARG A 218 20.09 8.53 -6.33
CA ARG A 218 20.09 9.97 -6.01
C ARG A 218 19.31 10.27 -4.73
N LEU A 219 19.57 11.46 -4.16
CA LEU A 219 19.05 11.82 -2.84
C LEU A 219 17.52 11.97 -2.85
N GLY A 220 16.83 11.08 -2.12
CA GLY A 220 15.37 11.03 -2.07
C GLY A 220 14.73 10.20 -3.19
N ASP A 221 15.51 9.33 -3.85
CA ASP A 221 14.98 8.37 -4.82
C ASP A 221 14.01 7.37 -4.20
N ASP A 222 13.02 7.00 -5.00
CA ASP A 222 12.28 5.76 -4.88
C ASP A 222 13.06 4.67 -5.62
N ILE A 223 13.36 3.54 -4.96
CA ILE A 223 14.23 2.50 -5.51
C ILE A 223 13.64 1.86 -6.79
N TRP A 224 12.31 1.76 -6.89
CA TRP A 224 11.63 1.24 -8.07
C TRP A 224 11.76 2.21 -9.25
N LEU A 225 11.58 3.50 -8.99
CA LEU A 225 11.74 4.57 -9.98
C LEU A 225 13.18 4.62 -10.52
N ALA A 226 14.17 4.44 -9.65
CA ALA A 226 15.56 4.34 -10.04
C ALA A 226 15.80 3.12 -10.95
N ALA A 227 15.25 1.95 -10.61
CA ALA A 227 15.45 0.71 -11.38
C ALA A 227 14.82 0.78 -12.78
N HIS A 228 13.56 1.23 -12.86
CA HIS A 228 12.87 1.43 -14.13
C HIS A 228 13.56 2.48 -15.03
N TYR A 229 14.16 3.53 -14.45
CA TYR A 229 14.93 4.52 -15.22
C TYR A 229 16.25 3.95 -15.76
N ALA A 230 16.94 3.11 -14.98
CA ALA A 230 18.15 2.42 -15.44
C ALA A 230 17.83 1.48 -16.60
N LEU A 231 16.78 0.66 -16.47
CA LEU A 231 16.26 -0.19 -17.53
C LEU A 231 15.96 0.60 -18.81
N TRP A 232 15.24 1.72 -18.70
CA TRP A 232 14.98 2.61 -19.83
C TRP A 232 16.26 3.19 -20.46
N ARG A 233 17.21 3.67 -19.65
CA ARG A 233 18.48 4.26 -20.11
C ARG A 233 19.32 3.27 -20.91
N HIS A 234 19.33 2.00 -20.51
CA HIS A 234 20.02 0.90 -21.19
C HIS A 234 19.14 0.14 -22.21
N ARG A 235 17.92 0.65 -22.50
CA ARG A 235 16.93 0.09 -23.44
C ARG A 235 16.46 -1.34 -23.15
N VAL A 236 16.56 -1.77 -21.90
CA VAL A 236 16.04 -3.05 -21.42
C VAL A 236 14.53 -2.93 -21.21
N PRO A 237 13.70 -3.89 -21.68
CA PRO A 237 12.28 -3.91 -21.37
C PRO A 237 12.03 -4.09 -19.86
N SER A 238 11.23 -3.21 -19.27
CA SER A 238 10.79 -3.35 -17.87
C SER A 238 9.72 -4.43 -17.75
N SER A 239 10.12 -5.66 -17.42
CA SER A 239 9.23 -6.68 -16.85
C SER A 239 9.39 -6.75 -15.33
N ARG A 240 8.39 -7.30 -14.62
CA ARG A 240 8.44 -7.44 -13.16
C ARG A 240 9.67 -8.24 -12.72
N ASP A 241 9.91 -9.40 -13.33
CA ASP A 241 10.98 -10.32 -12.95
C ASP A 241 12.37 -9.69 -13.17
N VAL A 242 12.50 -8.89 -14.23
CA VAL A 242 13.70 -8.09 -14.53
C VAL A 242 13.94 -7.02 -13.45
N ILE A 243 12.90 -6.31 -13.02
CA ILE A 243 13.02 -5.29 -11.97
C ILE A 243 13.30 -5.94 -10.61
N ASP A 244 12.58 -7.01 -10.24
CA ASP A 244 12.76 -7.72 -8.97
C ASP A 244 14.16 -8.34 -8.89
N SER A 245 14.70 -8.88 -9.99
CA SER A 245 16.11 -9.34 -10.09
C SER A 245 17.10 -8.20 -9.82
N ILE A 246 16.98 -7.09 -10.56
CA ILE A 246 17.83 -5.91 -10.39
C ILE A 246 17.76 -5.36 -8.96
N LEU A 247 16.56 -5.22 -8.40
CA LEU A 247 16.37 -4.75 -7.02
C LEU A 247 16.95 -5.70 -5.97
N ASN A 248 17.04 -7.00 -6.24
CA ASN A 248 17.71 -7.96 -5.36
C ASN A 248 19.22 -7.79 -5.39
N GLU A 249 19.84 -7.67 -6.56
CA GLU A 249 21.27 -7.35 -6.69
C GLU A 249 21.61 -6.00 -6.02
N TRP A 250 20.72 -5.00 -6.12
CA TRP A 250 20.91 -3.72 -5.43
C TRP A 250 20.86 -3.85 -3.90
N ARG A 251 20.02 -4.74 -3.36
CA ARG A 251 19.96 -5.04 -1.92
C ARG A 251 21.22 -5.77 -1.46
N VAL A 252 21.83 -6.59 -2.31
CA VAL A 252 23.12 -7.26 -2.06
C VAL A 252 24.29 -6.25 -2.02
N VAL A 253 24.34 -5.29 -2.96
CA VAL A 253 25.44 -4.31 -3.02
C VAL A 253 25.26 -3.13 -2.05
N GLY A 254 24.03 -2.64 -1.86
CA GLY A 254 23.77 -1.40 -1.14
C GLY A 254 23.51 -1.52 0.37
N GLY A 255 23.12 -2.69 0.89
CA GLY A 255 22.69 -2.83 2.28
C GLY A 255 21.28 -2.28 2.57
N GLN A 256 20.68 -2.68 3.70
CA GLN A 256 19.27 -2.39 4.00
C GLN A 256 19.05 -1.03 4.68
N LEU A 257 19.02 0.03 3.87
CA LEU A 257 18.51 1.35 4.23
C LEU A 257 16.97 1.37 4.37
N ASP A 258 16.41 1.12 5.57
CA ASP A 258 15.00 1.41 5.89
C ASP A 258 14.80 2.58 6.88
N THR A 259 14.24 3.70 6.39
CA THR A 259 14.18 5.01 7.06
C THR A 259 13.23 5.10 8.26
N THR A 260 12.48 4.04 8.59
CA THR A 260 11.19 4.18 9.28
C THR A 260 11.25 4.38 10.81
N LEU A 261 12.31 3.99 11.54
CA LEU A 261 12.36 4.06 13.02
C LEU A 261 11.99 5.46 13.59
N GLN A 262 12.28 6.57 12.90
CA GLN A 262 11.85 7.91 13.35
C GLN A 262 10.32 8.04 13.54
N TRP A 263 9.52 7.36 12.71
CA TRP A 263 8.05 7.35 12.84
C TRP A 263 7.55 6.65 14.11
N ARG A 264 8.35 5.78 14.75
CA ARG A 264 7.95 5.08 15.98
C ARG A 264 8.08 5.91 17.23
N ALA A 265 9.07 6.80 17.32
CA ALA A 265 9.28 7.64 18.50
C ALA A 265 8.06 8.54 18.86
N ILE A 266 7.11 8.69 17.93
CA ILE A 266 5.84 9.41 18.10
C ILE A 266 4.76 8.52 18.75
N ARG A 267 4.83 7.20 18.59
CA ARG A 267 3.82 6.21 18.99
C ARG A 267 3.71 6.06 20.50
N ASP A 268 4.84 6.05 21.19
CA ASP A 268 4.96 5.54 22.57
C ASP A 268 4.55 6.57 23.65
N ARG A 269 3.60 7.46 23.33
CA ARG A 269 3.25 8.67 24.12
C ARG A 269 1.90 8.60 24.86
N PHE A 270 1.15 7.50 24.72
CA PHE A 270 -0.22 7.37 25.26
C PHE A 270 -0.50 5.96 25.83
N PRO A 271 -0.23 5.70 27.13
CA PRO A 271 -0.49 4.42 27.77
C PRO A 271 -1.75 4.45 28.65
N GLU A 272 -2.86 3.90 28.16
CA GLU A 272 -4.02 3.53 28.98
C GLU A 272 -4.50 2.12 28.61
N THR A 273 -4.67 1.25 29.62
CA THR A 273 -4.91 -0.20 29.44
C THR A 273 -6.21 -0.68 30.10
N ASN A 274 -6.96 0.19 30.78
CA ASN A 274 -7.99 -0.21 31.74
C ASN A 274 -9.39 0.18 31.26
N TYR A 275 -9.89 -0.50 30.24
CA TYR A 275 -11.29 -0.40 29.80
C TYR A 275 -12.17 -1.47 30.47
N VAL A 276 -13.43 -1.14 30.77
CA VAL A 276 -14.44 -2.06 31.32
C VAL A 276 -15.75 -1.88 30.52
N PRO A 277 -16.28 -2.93 29.85
CA PRO A 277 -17.53 -2.84 29.11
C PRO A 277 -18.77 -2.61 29.99
N ALA A 278 -19.82 -2.03 29.40
CA ALA A 278 -21.15 -1.93 30.01
C ALA A 278 -22.17 -2.84 29.28
N PRO A 279 -23.14 -3.46 29.98
CA PRO A 279 -24.16 -4.29 29.33
C PRO A 279 -25.08 -3.50 28.39
N ILE A 280 -25.42 -4.08 27.23
CA ILE A 280 -26.37 -3.52 26.26
C ILE A 280 -27.70 -4.27 26.38
N HIS A 281 -28.81 -3.51 26.44
CA HIS A 281 -30.16 -4.03 26.62
C HIS A 281 -31.17 -3.33 25.69
N ASP A 282 -31.20 -3.68 24.39
CA ASP A 282 -32.44 -3.59 23.59
C ASP A 282 -32.36 -4.32 22.23
N ASN A 283 -33.46 -4.27 21.47
CA ASN A 283 -33.75 -5.15 20.33
C ASN A 283 -32.88 -4.96 19.05
N CYS A 284 -32.76 -6.04 18.27
CA CYS A 284 -31.86 -6.20 17.13
C CYS A 284 -31.97 -5.09 16.04
N VAL A 285 -30.99 -4.19 16.01
CA VAL A 285 -30.64 -3.38 14.84
C VAL A 285 -29.18 -3.69 14.47
N THR A 286 -28.98 -4.42 13.38
CA THR A 286 -27.63 -4.69 12.85
C THR A 286 -27.05 -3.42 12.22
N LEU A 287 -26.40 -2.61 13.05
CA LEU A 287 -25.69 -1.41 12.65
C LEU A 287 -24.43 -1.79 11.84
N VAL A 288 -24.46 -1.56 10.53
CA VAL A 288 -23.32 -1.80 9.64
C VAL A 288 -22.65 -0.46 9.31
N LEU A 289 -21.40 -0.30 9.74
CA LEU A 289 -20.61 0.90 9.49
C LEU A 289 -19.80 0.75 8.20
N THR A 290 -19.96 1.69 7.28
CA THR A 290 -19.17 1.77 6.03
C THR A 290 -19.04 3.23 5.60
N SER A 291 -17.88 3.62 5.07
CA SER A 291 -17.66 4.95 4.49
C SER A 291 -17.89 5.02 2.97
N CYS A 292 -17.83 3.89 2.24
CA CYS A 292 -17.62 3.90 0.78
C CYS A 292 -18.36 2.81 -0.05
N LYS A 293 -19.34 2.08 0.49
CA LYS A 293 -19.86 0.87 -0.21
C LYS A 293 -20.91 1.10 -1.31
N ARG A 294 -20.80 0.31 -2.38
CA ARG A 294 -21.92 -0.01 -3.28
C ARG A 294 -22.90 -0.95 -2.56
N LEU A 295 -24.11 -0.46 -2.27
CA LEU A 295 -25.16 -1.23 -1.58
C LEU A 295 -25.63 -2.47 -2.38
N SER A 296 -25.45 -2.44 -3.70
CA SER A 296 -25.92 -3.48 -4.63
C SER A 296 -25.37 -4.89 -4.37
N LEU A 297 -24.24 -5.04 -3.66
CA LEU A 297 -23.69 -6.34 -3.27
C LEU A 297 -24.54 -7.06 -2.20
N PHE A 298 -25.47 -6.35 -1.55
CA PHE A 298 -26.35 -6.88 -0.49
C PHE A 298 -27.84 -6.82 -0.88
N LEU A 299 -28.14 -6.36 -2.09
CA LEU A 299 -29.48 -6.44 -2.68
C LEU A 299 -29.62 -7.77 -3.44
N PRO A 300 -30.78 -8.42 -3.43
CA PRO A 300 -31.00 -9.59 -4.29
C PRO A 300 -30.84 -9.16 -5.74
N MET A 301 -30.06 -9.92 -6.53
CA MET A 301 -30.02 -9.72 -7.97
C MET A 301 -31.43 -9.89 -8.53
N THR A 302 -31.97 -8.83 -9.12
CA THR A 302 -33.23 -8.90 -9.85
C THR A 302 -33.01 -9.74 -11.10
N THR A 303 -33.30 -11.04 -11.01
CA THR A 303 -33.35 -11.94 -12.16
C THR A 303 -34.37 -11.38 -13.15
N GLY A 304 -33.88 -10.81 -14.25
CA GLY A 304 -34.74 -10.28 -15.31
C GLY A 304 -35.60 -11.41 -15.87
N ALA A 305 -36.92 -11.28 -15.74
CA ALA A 305 -37.85 -12.17 -16.41
C ALA A 305 -37.99 -11.72 -17.87
N SER A 306 -37.48 -12.54 -18.78
CA SER A 306 -37.61 -12.42 -20.24
C SER A 306 -37.67 -13.81 -20.86
#